data_AF-A0A9D1M603-F1
#
_entry.id   AF-A0A9D1M603-F1
#
_cell.length_a   1.000
_cell.length_b   1.000
_cell.length_c   1.000
_cell.angle_alpha   90.00
_cell.angle_beta   90.00
_cell.angle_gamma   90.00
#
_symmetry.space_group_name_H-M   'P 1'
#
loop_
_entity.id
_entity.type
_entity.pdbx_description
1 polymer ?
#
loop_
_entity_poly.entity_id
_entity_poly.type
_entity_poly.pdbx_seq_one_letter_code
_entity_poly.pdbx_strand_id
1 'polypeptide(L)'
;MRLSNLKNGEEGIIVKVLGHGAFRKRILEMGFVKGKKVTVLQNAPLKDPIKYKIMDYEVSLRQSEASMIEVITPEEAQEMNGSTVLPDNPDKEMFLHTLAHKQERTINVALVGNPNCGKTSLFNYVSGMHEHVGNYSGVTVDAKKGFFEYNEYRFNIYDLPGTYSLSAYTPEELYVRHH
;
A
#
# COMPACT_ATOMS: atom_id res chain seq x y z
N MET A 1 3.37 -2.82 -6.46
CA MET A 1 3.95 -4.07 -5.85
C MET A 1 4.82 -3.80 -4.60
N ARG A 2 5.45 -4.83 -3.97
CA ARG A 2 6.49 -4.66 -2.94
C ARG A 2 7.89 -4.60 -3.54
N LEU A 3 8.83 -3.91 -2.89
CA LEU A 3 10.23 -3.83 -3.30
C LEU A 3 10.91 -5.21 -3.34
N SER A 4 10.55 -6.12 -2.44
CA SER A 4 11.04 -7.50 -2.42
C SER A 4 10.62 -8.34 -3.63
N ASN A 5 9.66 -7.87 -4.42
CA ASN A 5 9.17 -8.57 -5.62
C ASN A 5 9.89 -8.17 -6.90
N LEU A 6 10.69 -7.09 -6.89
CA LEU A 6 11.48 -6.69 -8.05
C LEU A 6 12.56 -7.73 -8.37
N LYS A 7 12.80 -7.97 -9.65
CA LYS A 7 13.85 -8.86 -10.15
C LYS A 7 15.17 -8.11 -10.34
N ASN A 8 16.27 -8.84 -10.47
CA ASN A 8 17.59 -8.25 -10.71
C ASN A 8 17.56 -7.38 -11.97
N GLY A 9 18.03 -6.14 -11.85
CA GLY A 9 18.03 -5.15 -12.93
C GLY A 9 16.74 -4.35 -13.07
N GLU A 10 15.66 -4.71 -12.35
CA GLU A 10 14.42 -3.93 -12.36
C GLU A 10 14.53 -2.69 -11.46
N GLU A 11 13.76 -1.67 -11.82
CA GLU A 11 13.67 -0.40 -11.11
C GLU A 11 12.23 -0.13 -10.68
N GLY A 12 12.08 0.49 -9.50
CA GLY A 12 10.79 0.94 -9.01
C GLY A 12 10.90 2.32 -8.36
N ILE A 13 9.79 3.06 -8.35
CA ILE A 13 9.66 4.30 -7.60
C ILE A 13 9.00 4.00 -6.26
N ILE A 14 9.62 4.47 -5.17
CA ILE A 14 9.11 4.27 -3.82
C ILE A 14 7.81 5.05 -3.64
N VAL A 15 6.73 4.35 -3.33
CA VAL A 15 5.44 4.95 -3.01
C VAL A 15 5.33 5.18 -1.51
N LYS A 16 5.63 4.13 -0.74
CA LYS A 16 5.32 4.10 0.70
C LYS A 16 6.25 3.16 1.43
N VAL A 17 6.66 3.56 2.62
CA VAL A 17 7.36 2.70 3.58
C VAL A 17 6.37 2.36 4.69
N LEU A 18 6.00 1.08 4.79
CA LEU A 18 5.19 0.54 5.87
C LEU A 18 6.02 0.36 7.15
N GLY A 19 5.35 -0.03 8.23
CA GLY A 19 5.98 -0.21 9.54
C GLY A 19 6.01 1.08 10.35
N HIS A 20 6.53 0.99 11.57
CA HIS A 20 6.41 2.05 12.58
C HIS A 20 7.70 2.14 13.41
N GLY A 21 7.83 3.23 14.16
CA GLY A 21 8.93 3.42 15.12
C GLY A 21 10.32 3.40 14.49
N ALA A 22 11.26 2.71 15.15
CA ALA A 22 12.68 2.70 14.79
C ALA A 22 12.95 2.16 13.38
N PHE A 23 12.20 1.14 12.95
CA PHE A 23 12.34 0.56 11.61
C PHE A 23 12.09 1.62 10.54
N ARG A 24 10.91 2.26 10.57
CA ARG A 24 10.52 3.24 9.55
C ARG A 24 11.47 4.43 9.53
N LYS A 25 11.89 4.92 10.71
CA LYS A 25 12.87 6.01 10.83
C LYS A 25 14.18 5.66 10.12
N ARG A 26 14.74 4.48 10.41
CA ARG A 26 15.98 3.99 9.79
C ARG A 26 15.86 3.84 8.27
N ILE A 27 14.77 3.25 7.78
CA ILE A 27 14.55 3.08 6.33
C ILE A 27 14.53 4.45 5.61
N LEU A 28 13.86 5.44 6.20
CA LEU A 28 13.83 6.80 5.66
C LEU A 28 15.21 7.48 5.71
N GLU A 29 15.95 7.34 6.81
CA GLU A 29 17.33 7.85 6.96
C GLU A 29 18.29 7.21 5.95
N MET A 30 18.05 5.95 5.57
CA MET A 30 18.76 5.25 4.50
C MET A 30 18.32 5.65 3.08
N GLY A 31 17.54 6.72 2.92
CA GLY A 31 17.21 7.28 1.61
C GLY A 31 16.07 6.59 0.86
N PHE A 32 15.43 5.57 1.47
CA PHE A 32 14.20 4.97 0.95
C PHE A 32 13.00 5.87 1.24
N VAL A 33 13.03 7.06 0.66
CA VAL A 33 11.98 8.05 0.79
C VAL A 33 11.10 8.03 -0.45
N LYS A 34 9.87 8.49 -0.27
CA LYS A 34 8.87 8.53 -1.33
C LYS A 34 9.36 9.29 -2.56
N GLY A 35 9.01 8.78 -3.74
CA GLY A 35 9.36 9.33 -5.04
C GLY A 35 10.77 8.98 -5.50
N LYS A 36 11.64 8.46 -4.63
CA LYS A 36 12.99 8.06 -5.06
C LYS A 36 12.96 6.76 -5.86
N LYS A 37 13.80 6.73 -6.88
CA LYS A 37 14.07 5.54 -7.69
C LYS A 37 15.00 4.59 -6.95
N VAL A 38 14.64 3.32 -6.94
CA VAL A 38 15.45 2.23 -6.39
C VAL A 38 15.60 1.14 -7.44
N THR A 39 16.82 0.64 -7.61
CA THR A 39 17.16 -0.41 -8.58
C THR A 39 17.64 -1.65 -7.84
N VAL A 40 17.21 -2.85 -8.27
CA VAL A 40 17.72 -4.11 -7.72
C VAL A 40 19.04 -4.45 -8.40
N LEU A 41 20.11 -4.54 -7.62
CA LEU A 41 21.41 -4.96 -8.15
C LEU A 41 21.49 -6.47 -8.19
N GLN A 42 21.30 -7.12 -7.04
CA GLN A 42 21.51 -8.56 -6.92
C GLN A 42 20.80 -9.15 -5.70
N ASN A 43 20.11 -10.28 -5.92
CA ASN A 43 19.71 -11.18 -4.86
C ASN A 43 20.89 -12.03 -4.37
N ALA A 44 21.08 -12.16 -3.06
CA ALA A 44 22.03 -13.13 -2.52
C ALA A 44 21.70 -14.57 -2.98
N PRO A 45 22.66 -15.51 -2.96
CA PRO A 45 22.45 -16.89 -3.40
C PRO A 45 21.26 -17.59 -2.72
N LEU A 46 20.93 -17.17 -1.50
CA LEU A 46 19.81 -17.66 -0.68
C LEU A 46 18.59 -16.72 -0.69
N LYS A 47 18.52 -15.76 -1.62
CA LYS A 47 17.46 -14.74 -1.76
C LYS A 47 17.32 -13.75 -0.59
N ASP A 48 18.23 -13.79 0.38
CA ASP A 48 18.31 -12.84 1.50
C ASP A 48 19.78 -12.65 1.92
N PRO A 49 20.29 -11.42 2.09
CA PRO A 49 19.67 -10.12 1.79
C PRO A 49 19.67 -9.76 0.29
N ILE A 50 18.91 -8.73 -0.07
CA ILE A 50 18.83 -8.19 -1.44
C ILE A 50 19.60 -6.87 -1.49
N LYS A 51 20.49 -6.72 -2.48
CA LYS A 51 21.22 -5.48 -2.74
C LYS A 51 20.43 -4.56 -3.66
N TYR A 52 20.29 -3.32 -3.22
CA TYR A 52 19.63 -2.24 -3.94
C TYR A 52 20.60 -1.09 -4.18
N LYS A 53 20.42 -0.37 -5.29
CA LYS A 53 21.00 0.95 -5.50
C LYS A 53 19.94 2.00 -5.21
N ILE A 54 20.26 2.92 -4.30
CA ILE A 54 19.41 4.06 -3.95
C ILE A 54 20.28 5.31 -4.03
N MET A 55 19.86 6.31 -4.79
CA MET A 55 20.70 7.46 -5.11
C MET A 55 22.05 7.00 -5.69
N ASP A 56 23.17 7.43 -5.09
CA ASP A 56 24.53 7.13 -5.55
C ASP A 56 25.23 6.04 -4.72
N TYR A 57 24.50 5.30 -3.87
CA TYR A 57 25.07 4.25 -3.03
C TYR A 57 24.28 2.94 -3.05
N GLU A 58 24.94 1.88 -2.60
CA GLU A 58 24.37 0.55 -2.49
C GLU A 58 23.96 0.26 -1.05
N VAL A 59 22.79 -0.36 -0.87
CA VAL A 59 22.29 -0.82 0.42
C VAL A 59 21.76 -2.23 0.29
N SER A 60 22.12 -3.08 1.25
CA SER A 60 21.50 -4.39 1.42
C SER A 60 20.35 -4.30 2.42
N LEU A 61 19.15 -4.73 2.02
CA LEU A 61 18.02 -4.91 2.92
C LEU A 61 17.70 -6.39 3.08
N ARG A 62 17.25 -6.79 4.26
CA ARG A 62 16.65 -8.13 4.40
C ARG A 62 15.37 -8.21 3.58
N GLN A 63 15.02 -9.40 3.12
CA GLN A 63 13.79 -9.65 2.38
C GLN A 63 12.54 -9.18 3.16
N SER A 64 12.53 -9.38 4.48
CA SER A 64 11.45 -8.93 5.37
C SER A 64 11.36 -7.40 5.53
N GLU A 65 12.45 -6.68 5.27
CA GLU A 65 12.48 -5.22 5.32
C GLU A 65 12.03 -4.65 3.97
N ALA A 66 12.50 -5.24 2.86
CA ALA A 66 12.08 -4.88 1.51
C ALA A 66 10.59 -5.18 1.26
N SER A 67 10.00 -6.19 1.91
CA SER A 67 8.56 -6.46 1.81
C SER A 67 7.69 -5.38 2.43
N MET A 68 8.26 -4.50 3.28
CA MET A 68 7.58 -3.37 3.89
C MET A 68 7.62 -2.10 3.03
N ILE A 69 8.28 -2.13 1.88
CA ILE A 69 8.39 -0.96 0.99
C ILE A 69 7.54 -1.21 -0.26
N GLU A 70 6.62 -0.29 -0.54
CA GLU A 70 5.77 -0.30 -1.74
C GLU A 70 6.45 0.48 -2.84
N VAL A 71 6.47 -0.13 -4.03
CA VAL A 71 7.01 0.47 -5.24
C VAL A 71 6.04 0.31 -6.40
N ILE A 72 6.16 1.21 -7.37
CA ILE A 72 5.50 1.13 -8.68
C ILE A 72 6.61 0.99 -9.72
N THR A 73 6.47 0.01 -10.61
CA THR A 73 7.33 -0.10 -11.79
C THR A 73 6.81 0.80 -12.91
N PRO A 74 7.65 1.18 -13.87
CA PRO A 74 7.20 1.90 -15.06
C PRO A 74 6.08 1.20 -15.83
N GLU A 75 6.04 -0.14 -15.82
CA GLU A 75 5.01 -0.95 -16.46
C GLU A 75 3.67 -0.87 -15.72
N GLU A 76 3.66 -1.02 -14.38
CA GLU A 76 2.45 -0.87 -13.55
C GLU A 76 1.84 0.54 -13.69
N ALA A 77 2.69 1.56 -13.89
CA ALA A 77 2.25 2.93 -14.15
C ALA A 77 1.53 3.12 -15.49
N GLN A 78 1.83 2.29 -16.51
CA GLN A 78 1.17 2.31 -17.81
C GLN A 78 -0.26 1.75 -17.74
N GLU A 79 -0.43 0.61 -17.05
CA GLU A 79 -1.72 -0.08 -16.96
C GLU A 79 -2.78 0.74 -16.22
N MET A 80 -2.39 1.54 -15.22
CA MET A 80 -3.32 2.34 -14.42
C MET A 80 -3.96 3.53 -15.18
N ASN A 81 -3.47 3.92 -16.35
CA ASN A 81 -3.95 5.12 -17.06
C ASN A 81 -4.63 4.85 -18.42
N GLY A 82 -4.76 3.59 -18.86
CA GLY A 82 -5.45 3.24 -20.10
C GLY A 82 -4.94 3.95 -21.38
N SER A 83 -3.76 4.56 -21.33
CA SER A 83 -3.18 5.38 -22.41
C SER A 83 -1.75 4.89 -22.69
N THR A 84 -1.55 4.42 -23.92
CA THR A 84 -0.46 3.52 -24.36
C THR A 84 0.92 4.19 -24.56
N VAL A 85 1.20 5.36 -23.99
CA VAL A 85 2.48 6.04 -24.26
C VAL A 85 3.03 6.67 -22.99
N LEU A 86 4.10 6.07 -22.43
CA LEU A 86 5.01 6.82 -21.58
C LEU A 86 5.85 7.74 -22.47
N PRO A 87 6.07 9.01 -22.10
CA PRO A 87 7.08 9.82 -22.78
C PRO A 87 8.46 9.18 -22.53
N ASP A 88 9.23 8.91 -23.59
CA ASP A 88 10.62 8.40 -23.51
C ASP A 88 11.65 9.45 -23.03
N ASN A 89 11.17 10.59 -22.51
CA ASN A 89 11.94 11.78 -22.16
C ASN A 89 11.95 12.03 -20.62
N PRO A 90 12.67 13.03 -20.08
CA PRO A 90 12.78 13.28 -18.63
C PRO A 90 11.44 13.50 -17.90
N ASP A 91 10.34 13.62 -18.65
CA ASP A 91 8.97 13.61 -18.16
C ASP A 91 8.54 12.28 -17.52
N LYS A 92 9.22 11.16 -17.80
CA LYS A 92 8.93 9.85 -17.19
C LYS A 92 9.11 9.87 -15.66
N GLU A 93 10.16 10.52 -15.18
CA GLU A 93 10.47 10.61 -13.75
C GLU A 93 9.45 11.54 -13.06
N MET A 94 9.16 12.70 -13.66
CA MET A 94 8.14 13.64 -13.19
C MET A 94 6.72 13.00 -13.18
N PHE A 95 6.42 12.17 -14.17
CA PHE A 95 5.16 11.43 -14.27
C PHE A 95 5.02 10.36 -13.19
N LEU A 96 6.07 9.55 -12.97
CA LEU A 96 6.08 8.56 -11.89
C LEU A 96 6.03 9.23 -10.51
N HIS A 97 6.68 10.37 -10.34
CA HIS A 97 6.53 11.22 -9.16
C HIS A 97 5.08 11.67 -8.97
N THR A 98 4.41 12.09 -10.04
CA THR A 98 3.00 12.51 -10.02
C THR A 98 2.09 11.34 -9.62
N LEU A 99 2.32 10.13 -10.14
CA LEU A 99 1.56 8.94 -9.75
C LEU A 99 1.80 8.52 -8.30
N ALA A 100 3.05 8.57 -7.84
CA ALA A 100 3.38 8.35 -6.44
C ALA A 100 2.69 9.40 -5.55
N HIS A 101 2.63 10.67 -5.96
CA HIS A 101 1.88 11.71 -5.25
C HIS A 101 0.36 11.50 -5.29
N LYS A 102 -0.20 11.00 -6.38
CA LYS A 102 -1.63 10.62 -6.44
C LYS A 102 -1.96 9.50 -5.44
N GLN A 103 -1.08 8.50 -5.27
CA GLN A 103 -1.23 7.51 -4.20
C GLN A 103 -1.02 8.08 -2.78
N GLU A 104 -0.37 9.24 -2.60
CA GLU A 104 -0.31 9.92 -1.28
C GLU A 104 -1.66 10.32 -0.76
N ARG A 105 -2.52 10.68 -1.70
CA ARG A 105 -3.81 11.26 -1.40
C ARG A 105 -4.84 10.19 -1.12
N THR A 106 -4.44 8.92 -1.10
CA THR A 106 -5.30 7.81 -0.70
C THR A 106 -5.13 7.49 0.78
N ILE A 107 -6.17 7.73 1.57
CA ILE A 107 -6.21 7.42 3.01
C ILE A 107 -7.13 6.21 3.21
N ASN A 108 -6.62 5.17 3.86
CA ASN A 108 -7.42 4.01 4.24
C ASN A 108 -7.94 4.19 5.67
N VAL A 109 -9.25 4.05 5.86
CA VAL A 109 -9.95 4.21 7.13
C VAL A 109 -10.73 2.94 7.45
N ALA A 110 -10.41 2.28 8.55
CA ALA A 110 -11.18 1.13 9.04
C ALA A 110 -12.08 1.56 10.21
N LEU A 111 -13.37 1.21 10.13
CA LEU A 111 -14.32 1.38 11.23
C LEU A 111 -14.33 0.13 12.09
N VAL A 112 -13.91 0.26 13.35
CA VAL A 112 -13.79 -0.84 14.33
C VAL A 112 -14.56 -0.50 15.59
N GLY A 113 -15.21 -1.50 16.19
CA GLY A 113 -15.92 -1.37 17.46
C GLY A 113 -17.04 -2.37 17.61
N ASN A 114 -17.71 -2.35 18.76
CA ASN A 114 -18.77 -3.30 19.11
C ASN A 114 -19.90 -3.33 18.05
N PRO A 115 -20.57 -4.48 17.87
CA PRO A 115 -21.84 -4.54 17.13
C PRO A 115 -22.80 -3.41 17.55
N ASN A 116 -23.56 -2.88 16.58
CA ASN A 116 -24.58 -1.85 16.78
C ASN A 116 -24.11 -0.47 17.30
N CYS A 117 -22.81 -0.15 17.32
CA CYS A 117 -22.32 1.18 17.73
C CYS A 117 -22.41 2.27 16.63
N GLY A 118 -23.06 1.98 15.50
CA GLY A 118 -23.28 2.95 14.42
C GLY A 118 -22.21 2.97 13.31
N LYS A 119 -21.28 2.00 13.26
CA LYS A 119 -20.24 1.92 12.21
C LYS A 119 -20.84 1.95 10.80
N THR A 120 -21.77 1.03 10.51
CA THR A 120 -22.42 0.95 9.20
C THR A 120 -23.21 2.22 8.87
N SER A 121 -23.81 2.87 9.87
CA SER A 121 -24.51 4.15 9.68
C SER A 121 -23.55 5.27 9.28
N LEU A 122 -22.39 5.37 9.96
CA LEU A 122 -21.34 6.32 9.60
C LEU A 122 -20.77 6.01 8.22
N PHE A 123 -20.48 4.74 7.92
CA PHE A 123 -20.04 4.28 6.61
C PHE A 123 -20.98 4.75 5.51
N ASN A 124 -22.28 4.45 5.64
CA ASN A 124 -23.30 4.83 4.65
C ASN A 124 -23.38 6.36 4.47
N TYR A 125 -23.28 7.12 5.57
CA TYR A 125 -23.32 8.58 5.53
C TYR A 125 -22.15 9.16 4.75
N VAL A 126 -20.93 8.67 4.97
CA VAL A 126 -19.73 9.20 4.31
C VAL A 126 -19.46 8.60 2.92
N SER A 127 -19.90 7.37 2.67
CA SER A 127 -19.71 6.70 1.37
C SER A 127 -20.74 7.12 0.32
N GLY A 128 -21.87 7.70 0.73
CA GLY A 128 -22.79 8.42 -0.16
C GLY A 128 -23.38 7.60 -1.32
N MET A 129 -23.40 6.27 -1.25
CA MET A 129 -23.82 5.28 -2.27
C MET A 129 -22.74 4.70 -3.22
N HIS A 130 -21.45 5.02 -3.04
CA HIS A 130 -20.36 4.33 -3.76
C HIS A 130 -19.88 3.08 -3.01
N GLU A 131 -20.77 2.10 -2.87
CA GLU A 131 -20.47 0.81 -2.26
C GLU A 131 -19.95 -0.17 -3.31
N HIS A 132 -18.85 -0.87 -3.00
CA HIS A 132 -18.49 -2.10 -3.68
C HIS A 132 -18.40 -3.21 -2.64
N VAL A 133 -19.36 -4.12 -2.67
CA VAL A 133 -19.34 -5.33 -1.83
C VAL A 133 -18.25 -6.25 -2.38
N GLY A 134 -17.38 -6.77 -1.52
CA GLY A 134 -16.24 -7.59 -1.93
C GLY A 134 -16.39 -9.02 -1.45
N ASN A 135 -16.82 -9.94 -2.32
CA ASN A 135 -16.88 -11.36 -1.98
C ASN A 135 -15.48 -11.96 -1.78
N TYR A 136 -15.24 -12.59 -0.63
CA TYR A 136 -14.15 -13.56 -0.44
C TYR A 136 -14.65 -14.85 0.23
N SER A 137 -14.01 -15.96 -0.14
CA SER A 137 -14.38 -17.35 0.16
C SER A 137 -14.35 -17.68 1.65
N GLY A 138 -15.48 -18.15 2.16
CA GLY A 138 -15.60 -18.89 3.43
C GLY A 138 -16.03 -18.01 4.61
N VAL A 139 -17.30 -18.14 4.99
CA VAL A 139 -18.06 -17.50 6.08
C VAL A 139 -18.58 -16.07 5.86
N THR A 140 -19.84 -15.85 6.23
CA THR A 140 -20.62 -14.61 6.04
C THR A 140 -20.19 -13.53 7.03
N VAL A 141 -18.97 -13.03 6.87
CA VAL A 141 -18.35 -11.98 7.68
C VAL A 141 -17.85 -10.90 6.71
N ASP A 142 -18.79 -10.27 6.02
CA ASP A 142 -18.46 -9.40 4.88
C ASP A 142 -18.14 -7.97 5.38
N ALA A 143 -16.99 -7.44 4.98
CA ALA A 143 -16.62 -6.05 5.24
C ALA A 143 -17.05 -5.18 4.07
N LYS A 144 -17.84 -4.14 4.35
CA LYS A 144 -18.27 -3.21 3.30
C LYS A 144 -17.13 -2.28 2.95
N LYS A 145 -16.87 -2.13 1.65
CA LYS A 145 -15.87 -1.20 1.12
C LYS A 145 -16.57 -0.09 0.39
N GLY A 146 -16.14 1.13 0.66
CA GLY A 146 -16.61 2.33 -0.02
C GLY A 146 -15.48 3.31 -0.18
N PHE A 147 -15.72 4.37 -0.96
CA PHE A 147 -14.78 5.47 -1.03
C PHE A 147 -15.51 6.80 -1.19
N PHE A 148 -14.85 7.87 -0.79
CA PHE A 148 -15.28 9.24 -1.08
C PHE A 148 -14.05 10.11 -1.33
N GLU A 149 -14.25 11.24 -2.01
CA GLU A 149 -13.21 12.21 -2.26
C GLU A 149 -13.47 13.48 -1.46
N TYR A 150 -12.44 14.01 -0.80
CA TYR A 150 -12.51 15.23 -0.01
C TYR A 150 -11.16 15.95 -0.02
N ASN A 151 -11.13 17.24 -0.37
CA ASN A 151 -9.93 18.07 -0.46
C ASN A 151 -8.78 17.40 -1.25
N GLU A 152 -9.10 16.84 -2.41
CA GLU A 152 -8.15 16.10 -3.28
C GLU A 152 -7.66 14.76 -2.72
N TYR A 153 -8.11 14.35 -1.52
CA TYR A 153 -7.86 13.04 -0.95
C TYR A 153 -8.97 12.06 -1.31
N ARG A 154 -8.57 10.84 -1.71
CA ARG A 154 -9.44 9.68 -1.80
C ARG A 154 -9.41 8.95 -0.46
N PHE A 155 -10.53 8.86 0.22
CA PHE A 155 -10.67 8.04 1.42
C PHE A 155 -11.26 6.69 1.02
N ASN A 156 -10.51 5.60 1.20
CA ASN A 156 -11.05 4.26 1.15
C ASN A 156 -11.53 3.90 2.55
N ILE A 157 -12.83 3.68 2.72
CA ILE A 157 -13.43 3.36 4.01
C ILE A 157 -13.88 1.90 4.05
N TYR A 158 -13.60 1.23 5.17
CA TYR A 158 -13.87 -0.17 5.40
C TYR A 158 -14.75 -0.31 6.65
N ASP A 159 -15.99 -0.77 6.49
CA ASP A 159 -16.85 -1.15 7.62
C ASP A 159 -16.55 -2.60 8.00
N LEU A 160 -15.86 -2.78 9.12
CA LEU A 160 -15.49 -4.10 9.61
C LEU A 160 -16.59 -4.68 10.52
N PRO A 161 -16.73 -6.01 10.56
CA PRO A 161 -17.65 -6.68 11.48
C PRO A 161 -17.50 -6.18 12.92
N GLY A 162 -18.63 -6.11 13.62
CA GLY A 162 -18.61 -5.72 15.02
C GLY A 162 -17.79 -6.72 15.85
N THR A 163 -16.81 -6.22 16.59
CA THR A 163 -15.99 -7.02 17.50
C THR A 163 -16.08 -6.44 18.91
N TYR A 164 -16.19 -7.32 19.91
CA TYR A 164 -16.12 -6.96 21.33
C TYR A 164 -14.70 -7.02 21.88
N SER A 165 -13.75 -7.59 21.13
CA SER A 165 -12.35 -7.70 21.53
C SER A 165 -11.36 -7.75 20.36
N LEU A 166 -10.19 -7.12 20.54
CA LEU A 166 -9.04 -7.29 19.64
C LEU A 166 -8.26 -8.58 19.92
N SER A 167 -8.53 -9.27 21.04
CA SER A 167 -8.10 -10.65 21.25
C SER A 167 -9.07 -11.59 20.53
N ALA A 168 -8.60 -12.15 19.42
CA ALA A 168 -9.45 -12.89 18.50
C ALA A 168 -9.73 -14.32 18.97
N TYR A 169 -10.95 -14.56 19.45
CA TYR A 169 -11.48 -15.88 19.79
C TYR A 169 -12.57 -16.34 18.82
N THR A 170 -13.22 -15.43 18.09
CA THR A 170 -14.23 -15.77 17.08
C THR A 170 -13.75 -15.50 15.64
N PRO A 171 -14.37 -16.14 14.62
CA PRO A 171 -14.06 -15.88 13.21
C PRO A 171 -14.13 -14.40 12.80
N GLU A 172 -15.07 -13.64 13.37
CA GLU A 172 -15.24 -12.21 13.14
C GLU A 172 -14.09 -11.39 13.72
N GLU A 173 -13.64 -11.74 14.92
CA GLU A 173 -12.52 -11.06 15.58
C GLU A 173 -11.19 -11.36 14.87
N LEU A 174 -11.03 -12.59 14.36
CA LEU A 174 -9.88 -12.95 13.51
C LEU A 174 -9.89 -12.13 12.22
N TYR A 175 -11.07 -11.94 11.60
CA TYR A 175 -11.19 -11.14 10.38
C TYR A 175 -10.74 -9.70 10.59
N VAL A 176 -11.19 -9.05 11.67
CA VAL A 176 -10.81 -7.65 12.01
C VAL A 176 -9.32 -7.50 12.24
N ARG A 177 -8.64 -8.50 12.81
CA ARG A 177 -7.21 -8.44 13.10
C ARG A 177 -6.31 -8.61 11.88
N HIS A 178 -6.76 -9.35 10.87
CA HIS A 178 -5.96 -9.67 9.68
C HIS A 178 -6.13 -8.67 8.51
N HIS A 179 -7.00 -7.68 8.63
CA HIS A 179 -7.29 -6.62 7.64
C HIS A 179 -6.85 -5.24 8.12
#